data_AF-A0A154VHT6-F1
#
_entry.id   AF-A0A154VHT6-F1
#
_cell.length_a   1.000
_cell.length_b   1.000
_cell.length_c   1.000
_cell.angle_alpha   90.00
_cell.angle_beta   90.00
_cell.angle_gamma   90.00
#
_symmetry.space_group_name_H-M   'P 1'
#
loop_
_entity.id
_entity.type
_entity.pdbx_description
1 polymer ?
#
loop_
_entity_poly.entity_id
_entity_poly.type
_entity_poly.pdbx_seq_one_letter_code
_entity_poly.pdbx_strand_id
1 'polypeptide(L)'
;MSKITRVQVGEKVDRLLSKDMMDREARKQLAHFMERIELAVFTANREVIHARIPQLNQSSFLKFATRVAELRADYLAQSLALATSSGRPNAQAIAELRAVREAYEELLHAFDAMQRAIERGYADIAP
;
A
#
# COMPACT_ATOMS: atom_id res chain seq x y z
N MET A 1 57.64 -39.56 -2.38
CA MET A 1 56.32 -39.74 -3.04
C MET A 1 55.23 -39.65 -1.99
N SER A 2 54.73 -38.44 -1.69
CA SER A 2 53.65 -38.25 -0.70
C SER A 2 52.30 -38.19 -1.42
N LYS A 3 51.47 -39.22 -1.21
CA LYS A 3 50.07 -39.31 -1.67
C LYS A 3 49.17 -38.40 -0.82
N ILE A 4 49.42 -37.10 -0.87
CA ILE A 4 48.52 -36.09 -0.31
C ILE A 4 48.06 -35.25 -1.50
N THR A 5 46.81 -34.78 -1.47
CA THR A 5 46.24 -33.75 -2.38
C THR A 5 45.37 -34.23 -3.55
N ARG A 6 44.48 -35.22 -3.36
CA ARG A 6 43.28 -35.31 -4.23
C ARG A 6 41.96 -35.56 -3.48
N VAL A 7 42.01 -36.25 -2.35
CA VAL A 7 40.79 -36.64 -1.60
C VAL A 7 40.19 -35.47 -0.78
N GLN A 8 41.00 -34.58 -0.20
CA GLN A 8 40.50 -33.49 0.66
C GLN A 8 39.92 -32.27 -0.08
N VAL A 9 40.21 -32.12 -1.38
CA VAL A 9 39.67 -30.99 -2.18
C VAL A 9 38.27 -31.34 -2.69
N GLY A 10 38.01 -32.60 -3.05
CA GLY A 10 36.68 -33.07 -3.48
C GLY A 10 35.61 -32.90 -2.40
N GLU A 11 35.90 -33.30 -1.16
CA GLU A 11 34.95 -33.19 -0.04
C GLU A 11 34.60 -31.75 0.35
N LYS A 12 35.58 -30.83 0.31
CA LYS A 12 35.32 -29.41 0.64
C LYS A 12 34.53 -28.71 -0.45
N VAL A 13 34.81 -29.01 -1.72
CA VAL A 13 34.05 -28.49 -2.86
C VAL A 13 32.63 -29.06 -2.85
N ASP A 14 32.46 -30.35 -2.54
CA ASP A 14 31.15 -31.00 -2.44
C ASP A 14 30.31 -30.44 -1.28
N ARG A 15 30.92 -30.15 -0.12
CA ARG A 15 30.25 -29.47 1.01
C ARG A 15 29.87 -28.01 0.72
N LEU A 16 30.73 -27.26 0.04
CA LEU A 16 30.44 -25.87 -0.34
C LEU A 16 29.32 -25.82 -1.38
N LEU A 17 29.38 -26.68 -2.39
CA LEU A 17 28.33 -26.83 -3.40
C LEU A 17 27.01 -27.29 -2.74
N SER A 18 27.04 -28.26 -1.82
CA SER A 18 25.84 -28.71 -1.11
C SER A 18 25.23 -27.62 -0.23
N LYS A 19 26.02 -26.82 0.47
CA LYS A 19 25.52 -25.71 1.30
C LYS A 19 24.95 -24.57 0.45
N ASP A 20 25.62 -24.19 -0.63
CA ASP A 20 25.14 -23.15 -1.55
C ASP A 20 23.91 -23.61 -2.34
N MET A 21 23.82 -24.90 -2.66
CA MET A 21 22.63 -25.51 -3.25
C MET A 21 21.50 -25.55 -2.23
N MET A 22 21.71 -26.05 -1.01
CA MET A 22 20.71 -26.00 0.06
C MET A 22 20.20 -24.57 0.33
N ASP A 23 21.08 -23.57 0.30
CA ASP A 23 20.69 -22.16 0.38
C ASP A 23 19.86 -21.71 -0.82
N ARG A 24 20.16 -22.19 -2.04
CA ARG A 24 19.34 -21.95 -3.24
C ARG A 24 18.00 -22.67 -3.17
N GLU A 25 17.96 -23.91 -2.73
CA GLU A 25 16.73 -24.70 -2.54
C GLU A 25 15.85 -24.07 -1.46
N ALA A 26 16.41 -23.66 -0.33
CA ALA A 26 15.70 -22.94 0.73
C ALA A 26 15.15 -21.59 0.22
N ARG A 27 15.93 -20.84 -0.56
CA ARG A 27 15.46 -19.59 -1.20
C ARG A 27 14.33 -19.85 -2.19
N LYS A 28 14.39 -20.92 -2.98
CA LYS A 28 13.30 -21.33 -3.89
C LYS A 28 12.05 -21.72 -3.13
N GLN A 29 12.18 -22.50 -2.05
CA GLN A 29 11.05 -22.89 -1.20
C GLN A 29 10.38 -21.66 -0.56
N LEU A 30 11.19 -20.73 -0.04
CA LEU A 30 10.69 -19.47 0.49
C LEU A 30 9.97 -18.65 -0.59
N ALA A 31 10.56 -18.53 -1.79
CA ALA A 31 9.93 -17.81 -2.89
C ALA A 31 8.57 -18.40 -3.28
N HIS A 32 8.46 -19.73 -3.42
CA HIS A 32 7.19 -20.40 -3.70
C HIS A 32 6.18 -20.25 -2.56
N PHE A 33 6.64 -20.25 -1.31
CA PHE A 33 5.76 -20.00 -0.17
C PHE A 33 5.21 -18.58 -0.19
N MET A 34 6.06 -17.58 -0.47
CA MET A 34 5.65 -16.18 -0.60
C MET A 34 4.67 -15.97 -1.75
N GLU A 35 4.92 -16.58 -2.93
CA GLU A 35 4.00 -16.56 -4.07
C GLU A 35 2.61 -17.11 -3.70
N ARG A 36 2.57 -18.22 -2.96
CA ARG A 36 1.30 -18.79 -2.46
C ARG A 36 0.61 -17.88 -1.46
N ILE A 37 1.35 -17.21 -0.58
CA ILE A 37 0.79 -16.20 0.34
C ILE A 37 0.23 -15.03 -0.45
N GLU A 38 0.96 -14.49 -1.42
CA GLU A 38 0.54 -13.37 -2.24
C GLU A 38 -0.76 -13.67 -2.97
N LEU A 39 -0.89 -14.86 -3.56
CA LEU A 39 -2.11 -15.31 -4.20
C LEU A 39 -3.27 -15.44 -3.20
N ALA A 40 -3.02 -16.01 -2.01
CA ALA A 40 -4.03 -16.15 -0.97
C ALA A 40 -4.51 -14.78 -0.45
N VAL A 41 -3.59 -13.84 -0.23
CA VAL A 41 -3.89 -12.46 0.18
C VAL A 41 -4.68 -11.74 -0.90
N PHE A 42 -4.28 -11.87 -2.17
CA PHE A 42 -5.03 -11.30 -3.28
C PHE A 42 -6.47 -11.82 -3.33
N THR A 43 -6.64 -13.14 -3.24
CA THR A 43 -7.95 -13.79 -3.30
C THR A 43 -8.83 -13.33 -2.14
N ALA A 44 -8.30 -13.34 -0.91
CA ALA A 44 -9.02 -12.90 0.28
C ALA A 44 -9.42 -11.42 0.21
N ASN A 45 -8.51 -10.54 -0.23
CA ASN A 45 -8.79 -9.12 -0.36
C ASN A 45 -9.88 -8.87 -1.42
N ARG A 46 -9.78 -9.51 -2.58
CA ARG A 46 -10.79 -9.39 -3.64
C ARG A 46 -12.16 -9.85 -3.15
N GLU A 47 -12.24 -11.02 -2.49
CA GLU A 47 -13.50 -11.55 -1.97
C GLU A 47 -14.12 -10.63 -0.91
N VAL A 48 -13.35 -10.23 0.10
CA VAL A 48 -13.84 -9.42 1.23
C VAL A 48 -14.22 -8.00 0.78
N ILE A 49 -13.40 -7.36 -0.06
CA ILE A 49 -13.66 -6.00 -0.52
C ILE A 49 -14.89 -5.98 -1.43
N HIS A 50 -14.97 -6.91 -2.39
CA HIS A 50 -16.12 -7.00 -3.29
C HIS A 50 -17.43 -7.28 -2.53
N ALA A 51 -17.39 -8.15 -1.51
CA ALA A 51 -18.56 -8.43 -0.69
C ALA A 51 -19.02 -7.22 0.15
N ARG A 52 -18.09 -6.41 0.67
CA ARG A 52 -18.40 -5.26 1.55
C ARG A 52 -18.73 -3.99 0.79
N ILE A 53 -18.16 -3.80 -0.39
CA ILE A 53 -18.27 -2.56 -1.17
C ILE A 53 -18.65 -2.92 -2.62
N PRO A 54 -19.81 -3.56 -2.85
CA PRO A 54 -20.20 -4.04 -4.18
C PRO A 54 -20.35 -2.92 -5.22
N GLN A 55 -20.57 -1.69 -4.76
CA GLN A 55 -20.69 -0.50 -5.60
C GLN A 55 -19.35 0.11 -6.02
N LEU A 56 -18.20 -0.49 -5.69
CA LEU A 56 -16.88 0.03 -6.06
C LEU A 56 -16.65 -0.10 -7.57
N ASN A 57 -17.10 0.92 -8.31
CA ASN A 57 -16.98 1.04 -9.75
C ASN A 57 -16.48 2.44 -10.14
N GLN A 58 -16.28 2.68 -11.43
CA GLN A 58 -15.80 3.96 -11.94
C GLN A 58 -16.66 5.15 -11.47
N SER A 59 -17.99 5.02 -11.48
CA SER A 59 -18.90 6.10 -11.07
C SER A 59 -18.77 6.42 -9.58
N SER A 60 -18.71 5.41 -8.71
CA SER A 60 -18.52 5.63 -7.28
C SER A 60 -17.15 6.23 -6.97
N PHE A 61 -16.11 5.81 -7.70
CA PHE A 61 -14.75 6.31 -7.53
C PHE A 61 -14.65 7.79 -7.92
N LEU A 62 -15.28 8.20 -9.04
CA LEU A 62 -15.36 9.61 -9.45
C LEU A 62 -16.12 10.45 -8.42
N LYS A 63 -17.24 9.96 -7.88
CA LYS A 63 -17.97 10.65 -6.80
C LYS A 63 -17.10 10.83 -5.55
N PHE A 64 -16.29 9.83 -5.20
CA PHE A 64 -15.35 9.96 -4.09
C PHE A 64 -14.33 11.08 -4.39
N ALA A 65 -13.72 11.09 -5.59
CA ALA A 65 -12.79 12.14 -5.99
C ALA A 65 -13.42 13.55 -5.89
N THR A 66 -14.69 13.69 -6.28
CA THR A 66 -15.45 14.94 -6.10
C THR A 66 -15.54 15.35 -4.63
N ARG A 67 -15.86 14.42 -3.72
CA ARG A 67 -15.93 14.73 -2.28
C ARG A 67 -14.59 15.17 -1.69
N VAL A 68 -13.48 14.56 -2.12
CA VAL A 68 -12.13 15.00 -1.72
C VAL A 68 -11.84 16.41 -2.24
N ALA A 69 -12.24 16.71 -3.47
CA ALA A 69 -12.06 18.05 -4.05
C ALA A 69 -12.89 19.12 -3.32
N GLU A 70 -14.12 18.80 -2.92
CA GLU A 70 -14.98 19.69 -2.13
C GLU A 70 -14.34 20.01 -0.76
N LEU A 71 -13.92 19.00 0.01
CA LEU A 71 -13.27 19.24 1.30
C LEU A 71 -11.95 20.00 1.17
N ARG A 72 -11.21 19.76 0.08
CA ARG A 72 -10.02 20.56 -0.25
C ARG A 72 -10.40 22.03 -0.48
N ALA A 73 -11.46 22.28 -1.23
CA ALA A 73 -11.94 23.64 -1.48
C ALA A 73 -12.37 24.33 -0.19
N ASP A 74 -13.09 23.63 0.69
CA ASP A 74 -13.51 24.17 2.00
C ASP A 74 -12.31 24.57 2.85
N TYR A 75 -11.29 23.71 2.95
CA TYR A 75 -10.06 24.00 3.69
C TYR A 75 -9.32 25.22 3.12
N LEU A 76 -9.17 25.29 1.80
CA LEU A 76 -8.50 26.41 1.14
C LEU A 76 -9.28 27.72 1.29
N ALA A 77 -10.61 27.67 1.16
CA ALA A 77 -11.47 28.83 1.32
C ALA A 77 -11.40 29.39 2.75
N GLN A 78 -11.48 28.54 3.77
CA GLN A 78 -11.37 28.97 5.16
C GLN A 78 -9.96 29.49 5.48
N SER A 79 -8.92 28.83 4.97
CA SER A 79 -7.53 29.29 5.11
C SER A 79 -7.35 30.71 4.53
N LEU A 80 -7.88 30.95 3.34
CA LEU A 80 -7.81 32.26 2.67
C LEU A 80 -8.61 33.32 3.42
N ALA A 81 -9.80 32.98 3.92
CA ALA A 81 -10.62 33.89 4.73
C ALA A 81 -9.87 34.32 6.01
N LEU A 82 -9.18 33.40 6.70
CA LEU A 82 -8.40 33.73 7.88
C LEU A 82 -7.17 34.57 7.54
N ALA A 83 -6.48 34.28 6.42
CA ALA A 83 -5.31 35.03 5.97
C ALA A 83 -5.65 36.47 5.54
N THR A 84 -6.87 36.71 5.08
CA THR A 84 -7.34 38.03 4.59
C THR A 84 -8.16 38.80 5.63
N SER A 85 -8.56 38.16 6.73
CA SER A 85 -9.25 38.81 7.84
C SER A 85 -8.36 39.83 8.56
N SER A 86 -8.96 40.88 9.13
CA SER A 86 -8.24 41.87 9.92
C SER A 86 -7.92 41.31 11.32
N GLY A 87 -6.65 41.46 11.73
CA GLY A 87 -6.18 40.98 13.03
C GLY A 87 -5.68 39.54 13.00
N ARG A 88 -5.41 38.99 14.19
CA ARG A 88 -4.93 37.61 14.34
C ARG A 88 -6.12 36.68 14.56
N PRO A 89 -6.17 35.50 13.91
CA PRO A 89 -7.17 34.48 14.20
C PRO A 89 -7.17 34.13 15.69
N ASN A 90 -8.36 34.02 16.28
CA ASN A 90 -8.50 33.54 17.65
C ASN A 90 -8.35 32.01 17.70
N ALA A 91 -8.24 31.46 18.92
CA ALA A 91 -8.06 30.02 19.10
C ALA A 91 -9.20 29.18 18.49
N GLN A 92 -10.44 29.69 18.52
CA GLN A 92 -11.61 29.01 17.97
C GLN A 92 -11.52 28.89 16.45
N ALA A 93 -11.15 29.97 15.76
CA ALA A 93 -10.96 29.98 14.31
C ALA A 93 -9.86 29.01 13.85
N ILE A 94 -8.78 28.90 14.63
CA ILE A 94 -7.71 27.92 14.38
C ILE A 94 -8.19 26.48 14.63
N ALA A 95 -9.02 26.26 15.65
CA ALA A 95 -9.61 24.94 15.92
C ALA A 95 -10.58 24.51 14.80
N GLU A 96 -11.41 25.42 14.30
CA GLU A 96 -12.30 25.15 13.16
C GLU A 96 -11.51 24.84 11.88
N LEU A 97 -10.48 25.63 11.58
CA LEU A 97 -9.60 25.35 10.43
C LEU A 97 -8.94 23.97 10.54
N ARG A 98 -8.51 23.58 11.75
CA ARG A 98 -7.96 22.25 12.00
C ARG A 98 -8.97 21.15 11.71
N ALA A 99 -10.21 21.30 12.16
CA ALA A 99 -11.26 20.30 11.92
C ALA A 99 -11.53 20.12 10.42
N VAL A 100 -11.58 21.21 9.64
CA VAL A 100 -11.75 21.14 8.18
C VAL A 100 -10.54 20.49 7.51
N ARG A 101 -9.32 20.81 7.95
CA ARG A 101 -8.09 20.15 7.47
C ARG A 101 -8.12 18.63 7.73
N GLU A 102 -8.47 18.23 8.94
CA GLU A 102 -8.50 16.81 9.35
C GLU A 102 -9.54 16.02 8.54
N ALA A 103 -10.73 16.59 8.30
CA ALA A 103 -11.73 15.98 7.44
C ALA A 103 -11.23 15.78 6.01
N TYR A 104 -10.57 16.79 5.44
CA TYR A 104 -9.96 16.71 4.11
C TYR A 104 -8.84 15.65 4.06
N GLU A 105 -7.91 15.66 5.02
CA GLU A 105 -6.78 14.71 5.08
C GLU A 105 -7.27 13.27 5.23
N GLU A 106 -8.26 13.02 6.09
CA GLU A 106 -8.82 11.69 6.29
C GLU A 106 -9.47 11.15 5.00
N LEU A 107 -10.26 11.99 4.31
CA LEU A 107 -10.91 11.59 3.07
C LEU A 107 -9.89 11.38 1.94
N LEU A 108 -8.82 12.17 1.88
CA LEU A 108 -7.71 11.97 0.94
C LEU A 108 -7.00 10.63 1.20
N HIS A 109 -6.68 10.32 2.46
CA HIS A 109 -6.04 9.04 2.79
C HIS A 109 -6.92 7.84 2.43
N ALA A 110 -8.24 7.94 2.67
CA ALA A 110 -9.19 6.91 2.28
C ALA A 110 -9.30 6.76 0.75
N PHE A 111 -9.26 7.87 0.00
CA PHE A 111 -9.22 7.86 -1.47
C PHE A 111 -7.97 7.13 -1.99
N ASP A 112 -6.79 7.45 -1.46
CA ASP A 112 -5.53 6.80 -1.85
C ASP A 112 -5.54 5.30 -1.50
N ALA A 113 -6.11 4.93 -0.36
CA ALA A 113 -6.27 3.53 0.01
C ALA A 113 -7.16 2.77 -0.98
N MET A 114 -8.24 3.40 -1.43
CA MET A 114 -9.14 2.82 -2.42
C MET A 114 -8.51 2.76 -3.82
N GLN A 115 -7.76 3.79 -4.24
CA GLN A 115 -6.98 3.75 -5.47
C GLN A 115 -5.99 2.57 -5.47
N ARG A 116 -5.26 2.36 -4.38
CA ARG A 116 -4.36 1.20 -4.23
C ARG A 116 -5.09 -0.15 -4.29
N ALA A 117 -6.34 -0.23 -3.80
CA ALA A 117 -7.13 -1.44 -3.89
C ALA A 117 -7.53 -1.74 -5.34
N ILE A 118 -7.89 -0.70 -6.10
CA ILE A 118 -8.20 -0.77 -7.53
C ILE A 118 -6.96 -1.19 -8.33
N GLU A 119 -5.81 -0.52 -8.13
CA GLU A 119 -4.55 -0.83 -8.80
C GLU A 119 -4.09 -2.27 -8.57
N ARG A 120 -4.42 -2.84 -7.41
CA ARG A 120 -4.16 -4.24 -7.06
C ARG A 120 -5.18 -5.22 -7.64
N GLY A 121 -6.21 -4.77 -8.34
CA GLY A 121 -7.24 -5.61 -8.95
C GLY A 121 -8.28 -6.18 -7.96
N TYR A 122 -8.45 -5.53 -6.81
CA TYR A 122 -9.44 -5.94 -5.80
C TYR A 122 -10.86 -5.47 -6.12
N ALA A 123 -11.03 -4.64 -7.16
CA ALA A 123 -12.31 -4.12 -7.61
C ALA A 123 -12.46 -4.30 -9.11
N ASP A 124 -13.68 -4.56 -9.57
CA ASP A 124 -14.01 -4.69 -10.98
C ASP A 124 -14.31 -3.30 -11.56
N ILE A 125 -13.24 -2.53 -11.82
CA ILE A 125 -13.34 -1.32 -12.64
C ILE A 125 -13.20 -1.76 -14.09
N ALA A 126 -14.33 -2.15 -14.69
CA ALA A 126 -14.40 -2.33 -16.13
C ALA A 126 -14.00 -1.02 -16.84
N PRO A 127 -13.27 -1.07 -17.97
CA PRO A 127 -13.20 0.06 -18.89
C PRO A 127 -14.58 0.39 -19.49
#